data_AF-A0A1I3DNC5-F1
#
_entry.id   AF-A0A1I3DNC5-F1
#
_cell.length_a   1.000
_cell.length_b   1.000
_cell.length_c   1.000
_cell.angle_alpha   90.00
_cell.angle_beta   90.00
_cell.angle_gamma   90.00
#
_symmetry.space_group_name_H-M   'P 1'
#
loop_
_entity.id
_entity.type
_entity.pdbx_description
1 polymer ?
#
loop_
_entity_poly.entity_id
_entity_poly.type
_entity_poly.pdbx_seq_one_letter_code
_entity_poly.pdbx_strand_id
1 'polypeptide(L)'
;MPILDRAWRDWLTTNVERGCSAESMIDAMIASGFDHGTAREAVKQIVLGKPVALGQATPPAATSAASATTATSSIATSSIATSNGYHYEPCPVPAGNVVRAGGRDVKVLLRCERPQVIVFGDVLSADECHELMERSRHRLKRSTTVNETDGSEDVIQNRTSEGIWFQRCEDPFITTLDERIAELMNWPMNCGEGLQILHYNGGGEYRPHFDYFPPDQAGSARHTAHGGQRVATLIVYLNDVDGGGETIFPEAGLSVVAKQGGAVYFSYMNSLGELDPLTLHGGAPVLTGEKWIMTKWMRQRAYE
;
A
#
# COMPACT_ATOMS: atom_id res chain seq x y z
N MET A 1 -14.01 21.89 25.42
CA MET A 1 -13.48 22.19 24.07
C MET A 1 -11.98 21.91 24.11
N PRO A 2 -11.44 21.20 23.12
CA PRO A 2 -10.00 20.94 23.05
C PRO A 2 -9.24 22.27 22.97
N ILE A 3 -8.07 22.31 23.59
CA ILE A 3 -7.20 23.48 23.62
C ILE A 3 -6.05 23.23 22.65
N LEU A 4 -5.73 24.23 21.84
CA LEU A 4 -4.57 24.18 20.96
C LEU A 4 -3.31 24.33 21.80
N ASP A 5 -2.84 23.20 22.34
CA ASP A 5 -1.71 23.10 23.25
C ASP A 5 -0.39 22.83 22.48
N ARG A 6 0.69 22.53 23.22
CA ARG A 6 1.98 22.21 22.59
C ARG A 6 1.91 20.92 21.78
N ALA A 7 1.20 19.90 22.26
CA ALA A 7 1.09 18.61 21.56
C ALA A 7 0.41 18.78 20.20
N TRP A 8 -0.64 19.60 20.11
CA TRP A 8 -1.28 19.91 18.83
C TRP A 8 -0.40 20.73 17.89
N ARG A 9 0.40 21.67 18.40
CA ARG A 9 1.36 22.40 17.55
C ARG A 9 2.44 21.49 16.99
N ASP A 10 2.99 20.62 17.83
CA ASP A 10 4.02 19.66 17.43
C ASP A 10 3.44 18.69 16.41
N TRP A 11 2.22 18.19 16.66
CA TRP A 11 1.47 17.37 15.70
C TRP A 11 1.27 18.08 14.36
N LEU A 12 0.81 19.34 14.34
CA LEU A 12 0.61 20.09 13.08
C LEU A 12 1.92 20.31 12.33
N THR A 13 2.98 20.70 13.04
CA THR A 13 4.32 20.92 12.45
C THR A 13 4.82 19.66 11.78
N THR A 14 4.77 18.55 12.52
CA THR A 14 5.20 17.25 12.02
C THR A 14 4.35 16.76 10.84
N ASN A 15 3.04 17.05 10.81
CA ASN A 15 2.20 16.65 9.67
C ASN A 15 2.42 17.52 8.43
N VAL A 16 2.79 18.79 8.59
CA VAL A 16 3.25 19.62 7.46
C VAL A 16 4.59 19.12 6.92
N GLU A 17 5.55 18.77 7.78
CA GLU A 17 6.82 18.15 7.36
C GLU A 17 6.62 16.80 6.64
N ARG A 18 5.56 16.07 7.02
CA ARG A 18 5.14 14.81 6.38
C ARG A 18 4.34 15.01 5.08
N GLY A 19 4.17 16.25 4.62
CA GLY A 19 3.45 16.55 3.38
C GLY A 19 1.94 16.36 3.46
N CYS A 20 1.34 16.25 4.66
CA CYS A 20 -0.10 16.12 4.81
C CYS A 20 -0.82 17.36 4.23
N SER A 21 -1.96 17.14 3.57
CA SER A 21 -2.74 18.25 3.03
C SER A 21 -3.32 19.11 4.16
N ALA A 22 -3.50 20.40 3.89
CA ALA A 22 -4.14 21.30 4.85
C ALA A 22 -5.53 20.80 5.25
N GLU A 23 -6.27 20.23 4.29
CA GLU A 23 -7.61 19.68 4.50
C GLU A 23 -7.62 18.48 5.45
N SER A 24 -6.70 17.52 5.30
CA SER A 24 -6.64 16.36 6.20
C SER A 24 -6.26 16.74 7.64
N MET A 25 -5.38 17.74 7.80
CA MET A 25 -5.04 18.27 9.12
C MET A 25 -6.22 19.02 9.76
N ILE A 26 -7.00 19.77 8.97
CA ILE A 26 -8.22 20.45 9.44
C ILE A 26 -9.25 19.40 9.90
N ASP A 27 -9.47 18.36 9.11
CA ASP A 27 -10.44 17.30 9.43
C ASP A 27 -10.07 16.54 10.71
N ALA A 28 -8.79 16.24 10.91
CA ALA A 28 -8.31 15.60 12.13
C ALA A 28 -8.50 16.47 13.38
N MET A 29 -8.30 17.79 13.26
CA MET A 29 -8.58 18.73 14.35
C MET A 29 -10.09 18.81 14.64
N ILE A 30 -10.94 18.84 13.60
CA ILE A 30 -12.40 18.86 13.78
C ILE A 30 -12.89 17.56 14.43
N ALA A 31 -12.37 16.40 13.99
CA ALA A 31 -12.67 15.10 14.60
C ALA A 31 -12.26 15.05 16.08
N SER A 32 -11.24 15.81 16.47
CA SER A 32 -10.78 15.95 17.85
C SER A 32 -11.54 17.01 18.66
N GLY A 33 -12.56 17.63 18.06
CA GLY A 33 -13.50 18.54 18.71
C GLY A 33 -13.18 20.03 18.58
N PHE A 34 -12.22 20.42 17.74
CA PHE A 34 -11.97 21.84 17.43
C PHE A 34 -13.06 22.36 16.49
N ASP A 35 -13.42 23.63 16.62
CA ASP A 35 -14.27 24.25 15.61
C ASP A 35 -13.48 24.47 14.30
N HIS A 36 -14.21 24.49 13.19
CA HIS A 36 -13.65 24.60 11.85
C HIS A 36 -12.83 25.89 11.64
N GLY A 37 -13.19 26.99 12.31
CA GLY A 37 -12.45 28.26 12.21
C GLY A 37 -11.07 28.16 12.88
N THR A 38 -11.04 27.65 14.11
CA THR A 38 -9.81 27.41 14.86
C THR A 38 -8.88 26.42 14.15
N ALA A 39 -9.41 25.31 13.63
CA ALA A 39 -8.64 24.32 12.89
C ALA A 39 -7.97 24.91 11.63
N ARG A 40 -8.73 25.68 10.84
CA ARG A 40 -8.22 26.33 9.62
C ARG A 40 -7.13 27.35 9.91
N GLU A 41 -7.32 28.19 10.92
CA GLU A 41 -6.34 29.22 11.24
C GLU A 41 -5.05 28.59 11.80
N ALA A 42 -5.15 27.56 12.65
CA ALA A 42 -3.99 26.84 13.17
C ALA A 42 -3.15 26.20 12.06
N VAL A 43 -3.80 25.46 11.14
CA VAL A 43 -3.13 24.83 9.99
C VAL A 43 -2.51 25.87 9.06
N LYS A 44 -3.24 26.96 8.77
CA LYS A 44 -2.73 28.05 7.91
C LYS A 44 -1.49 28.71 8.49
N GLN A 45 -1.42 28.95 9.79
CA GLN A 45 -0.26 29.57 10.43
C GLN A 45 0.98 28.67 10.35
N ILE A 46 0.85 27.35 10.58
CA ILE A 46 1.97 26.40 10.44
C ILE A 46 2.43 26.29 9.00
N VAL A 47 1.52 26.19 8.03
CA VAL A 47 1.87 26.13 6.60
C VAL A 47 2.60 27.41 6.14
N LEU A 48 2.27 28.57 6.71
CA LEU A 48 2.94 29.84 6.44
C LEU A 48 4.22 30.07 7.29
N GLY A 49 4.66 29.08 8.07
CA GLY A 49 5.85 29.18 8.92
C GLY A 49 5.71 30.19 10.06
N LYS A 50 4.48 30.53 10.48
CA LYS A 50 4.20 31.51 11.52
C LYS A 50 3.91 30.83 12.87
N PRO A 51 4.29 31.46 13.99
CA PRO A 51 4.03 30.90 15.32
C PRO A 51 2.53 30.85 15.62
N VAL A 52 2.03 29.65 15.91
CA VAL A 52 0.65 29.42 16.38
C VAL A 52 0.53 29.83 17.85
N ALA A 53 -0.35 30.78 18.17
CA ALA A 53 -0.64 31.18 19.55
C ALA A 53 -1.38 30.07 20.33
N LEU A 54 -0.96 29.78 21.56
CA LEU A 54 -1.67 28.88 22.47
C LEU A 54 -2.94 29.57 22.99
N GLY A 55 -4.10 28.92 22.89
CA GLY A 55 -5.38 29.48 23.36
C GLY A 55 -5.72 29.10 24.80
N GLN A 56 -6.37 30.01 25.54
CA GLN A 56 -7.24 29.71 26.69
C GLN A 56 -8.71 29.85 26.26
N ALA A 57 -9.61 29.06 26.87
CA ALA A 57 -10.99 28.83 26.39
C ALA A 57 -11.97 29.98 26.61
N THR A 58 -12.87 30.26 25.62
CA THR A 58 -14.34 30.56 25.72
C THR A 58 -14.93 30.99 24.33
N PRO A 59 -16.28 31.11 24.10
CA PRO A 59 -17.19 30.16 23.42
C PRO A 59 -17.69 30.65 22.03
N PRO A 60 -18.56 29.91 21.30
CA PRO A 60 -18.62 29.94 19.82
C PRO A 60 -19.63 30.94 19.24
N ALA A 61 -19.39 31.35 17.99
CA ALA A 61 -20.38 32.01 17.14
C ALA A 61 -20.37 31.52 15.68
N ALA A 62 -21.53 30.98 15.27
CA ALA A 62 -22.24 31.07 13.99
C ALA A 62 -21.55 30.77 12.63
N THR A 63 -22.00 29.64 12.04
CA THR A 63 -22.41 29.37 10.65
C THR A 63 -22.28 30.44 9.55
N SER A 64 -21.81 30.02 8.36
CA SER A 64 -22.54 30.23 7.08
C SER A 64 -22.02 29.34 5.94
N ALA A 65 -22.94 28.89 5.08
CA ALA A 65 -22.77 28.03 3.91
C ALA A 65 -22.66 28.81 2.58
N ALA A 66 -22.07 28.21 1.54
CA ALA A 66 -22.35 28.37 0.09
C ALA A 66 -21.42 27.41 -0.70
N SER A 67 -21.88 26.38 -1.40
CA SER A 67 -22.59 26.31 -2.70
C SER A 67 -21.69 26.31 -3.95
N ALA A 68 -21.48 25.09 -4.46
CA ALA A 68 -21.38 24.58 -5.84
C ALA A 68 -20.90 25.47 -7.01
N THR A 69 -20.05 24.90 -7.87
CA THR A 69 -20.40 24.68 -9.31
C THR A 69 -19.51 23.66 -10.01
N THR A 70 -20.15 22.83 -10.82
CA THR A 70 -19.63 21.79 -11.70
C THR A 70 -19.10 22.39 -13.01
N ALA A 71 -17.98 21.89 -13.53
CA ALA A 71 -17.65 22.03 -14.95
C ALA A 71 -16.91 20.79 -15.46
N THR A 72 -17.60 20.05 -16.33
CA THR A 72 -17.09 18.92 -17.09
C THR A 72 -16.30 19.43 -18.30
N SER A 73 -15.10 18.89 -18.53
CA SER A 73 -14.38 19.07 -19.78
C SER A 73 -13.59 17.81 -20.10
N SER A 74 -14.01 17.13 -21.15
CA SER A 74 -13.33 16.02 -21.79
C SER A 74 -12.17 16.53 -22.64
N ILE A 75 -10.96 16.03 -22.41
CA ILE A 75 -9.82 16.22 -23.31
C ILE A 75 -9.11 14.87 -23.51
N ALA A 76 -9.07 14.45 -24.77
CA ALA A 76 -8.26 13.34 -25.26
C ALA A 76 -6.78 13.54 -24.92
N THR A 77 -6.08 12.48 -24.51
CA THR A 77 -4.63 12.58 -24.28
C THR A 77 -3.90 11.32 -24.72
N SER A 78 -3.33 11.39 -25.94
CA SER A 78 -2.02 10.81 -26.17
C SER A 78 -0.98 11.75 -25.56
N SER A 79 -0.49 11.42 -24.37
CA SER A 79 0.75 11.99 -23.85
C SER A 79 1.30 11.09 -22.75
N ILE A 80 2.48 10.53 -22.98
CA ILE A 80 3.35 10.00 -21.93
C ILE A 80 3.69 11.20 -21.06
N ALA A 81 3.02 11.33 -19.92
CA ALA A 81 3.30 12.37 -18.94
C ALA A 81 4.26 11.79 -17.91
N THR A 82 5.42 12.43 -17.77
CA THR A 82 6.42 12.16 -16.73
C THR A 82 5.97 12.83 -15.44
N SER A 83 5.20 12.13 -14.62
CA SER A 83 5.05 12.52 -13.21
C SER A 83 6.23 11.91 -12.43
N ASN A 84 7.11 12.76 -11.87
CA ASN A 84 8.27 12.38 -11.06
C ASN A 84 9.43 11.63 -11.75
N GLY A 85 9.57 11.75 -13.07
CA GLY A 85 10.72 11.16 -13.78
C GLY A 85 10.64 9.65 -14.01
N TYR A 86 9.51 9.01 -13.69
CA TYR A 86 9.20 7.65 -14.07
C TYR A 86 8.41 7.62 -15.39
N HIS A 87 8.87 6.82 -16.35
CA HIS A 87 8.18 6.61 -17.62
C HIS A 87 7.28 5.38 -17.57
N TYR A 88 5.96 5.60 -17.61
CA TYR A 88 4.99 4.52 -17.65
C TYR A 88 4.99 3.80 -19.00
N GLU A 89 5.12 2.48 -18.94
CA GLU A 89 5.01 1.55 -20.07
C GLU A 89 3.66 0.82 -20.04
N PRO A 90 3.23 0.14 -21.12
CA PRO A 90 2.03 -0.69 -21.05
C PRO A 90 2.11 -1.73 -19.93
N CYS A 91 1.04 -1.85 -19.14
CA CYS A 91 0.96 -2.84 -18.07
C CYS A 91 1.06 -4.28 -18.64
N PRO A 92 1.88 -5.17 -18.06
CA PRO A 92 2.04 -6.54 -18.58
C PRO A 92 0.77 -7.39 -18.42
N VAL A 93 -0.07 -7.09 -17.42
CA VAL A 93 -1.35 -7.80 -17.20
C VAL A 93 -2.29 -7.58 -18.39
N PRO A 94 -2.84 -8.65 -19.01
CA PRO A 94 -3.75 -8.54 -20.15
C PRO A 94 -4.90 -7.56 -19.91
N ALA A 95 -5.26 -6.80 -20.93
CA ALA A 95 -6.39 -5.87 -20.87
C ALA A 95 -7.74 -6.60 -20.78
N GLY A 96 -8.79 -5.85 -20.40
CA GLY A 96 -10.16 -6.37 -20.29
C GLY A 96 -10.64 -6.52 -18.85
N ASN A 97 -11.89 -6.98 -18.72
CA ASN A 97 -12.61 -7.11 -17.45
C ASN A 97 -12.40 -8.47 -16.77
N VAL A 98 -11.85 -9.44 -17.50
CA VAL A 98 -11.54 -10.80 -17.02
C VAL A 98 -10.19 -11.21 -17.60
N VAL A 99 -9.31 -11.75 -16.74
CA VAL A 99 -8.04 -12.36 -17.13
C VAL A 99 -8.13 -13.86 -16.82
N ARG A 100 -7.84 -14.71 -17.82
CA ARG A 100 -7.77 -16.16 -17.64
C ARG A 100 -6.36 -16.53 -17.16
N ALA A 101 -6.26 -17.12 -15.98
CA ALA A 101 -4.98 -17.57 -15.40
C ALA A 101 -5.18 -18.84 -14.57
N GLY A 102 -4.28 -19.82 -14.69
CA GLY A 102 -4.30 -21.09 -13.95
C GLY A 102 -5.64 -21.81 -14.03
N GLY A 103 -6.27 -21.80 -15.22
CA GLY A 103 -7.58 -22.40 -15.45
C GLY A 103 -8.78 -21.61 -14.89
N ARG A 104 -8.57 -20.39 -14.38
CA ARG A 104 -9.60 -19.59 -13.70
C ARG A 104 -9.85 -18.23 -14.36
N ASP A 105 -11.11 -17.80 -14.35
CA ASP A 105 -11.49 -16.42 -14.69
C ASP A 105 -11.31 -15.50 -13.49
N VAL A 106 -10.30 -14.63 -13.55
CA VAL A 106 -10.02 -13.59 -12.54
C VAL A 106 -10.68 -12.30 -12.99
N LYS A 107 -11.52 -11.70 -12.13
CA LYS A 107 -12.22 -10.45 -12.44
C LYS A 107 -11.31 -9.26 -12.23
N VAL A 108 -11.30 -8.32 -13.17
CA VAL A 108 -10.65 -7.02 -13.02
C VAL A 108 -11.68 -6.02 -12.49
N LEU A 109 -11.49 -5.57 -11.27
CA LEU A 109 -12.43 -4.68 -10.58
C LEU A 109 -12.07 -3.20 -10.76
N LEU A 110 -10.79 -2.89 -10.85
CA LEU A 110 -10.29 -1.53 -11.06
C LEU A 110 -8.91 -1.55 -11.73
N ARG A 111 -8.62 -0.56 -12.57
CA ARG A 111 -7.28 -0.22 -13.05
C ARG A 111 -7.00 1.25 -12.76
N CYS A 112 -5.89 1.50 -12.08
CA CYS A 112 -5.24 2.81 -12.03
C CYS A 112 -4.06 2.76 -12.99
N GLU A 113 -3.96 3.73 -13.89
CA GLU A 113 -2.88 3.78 -14.87
C GLU A 113 -1.60 4.40 -14.30
N ARG A 114 -1.73 5.29 -13.29
CA ARG A 114 -0.64 6.04 -12.67
C ARG A 114 -0.92 6.29 -11.18
N PRO A 115 -0.30 5.54 -10.25
CA PRO A 115 0.58 4.39 -10.49
C PRO A 115 -0.16 3.23 -11.16
N GLN A 116 0.58 2.28 -11.74
CA GLN A 116 -0.01 1.05 -12.26
C GLN A 116 -0.47 0.14 -11.13
N VAL A 117 -1.75 0.22 -10.81
CA VAL A 117 -2.40 -0.58 -9.77
C VAL A 117 -3.63 -1.25 -10.35
N ILE A 118 -3.81 -2.54 -10.09
CA ILE A 118 -4.98 -3.32 -10.52
C ILE A 118 -5.59 -4.00 -9.30
N VAL A 119 -6.90 -3.86 -9.14
CA VAL A 119 -7.66 -4.62 -8.14
C VAL A 119 -8.34 -5.78 -8.83
N PHE A 120 -8.10 -6.99 -8.34
CA PHE A 120 -8.69 -8.22 -8.84
C PHE A 120 -9.70 -8.80 -7.84
N GLY A 121 -10.71 -9.47 -8.37
CA GLY A 121 -11.59 -10.38 -7.65
C GLY A 121 -11.36 -11.82 -8.11
N ASP A 122 -11.62 -12.77 -7.22
CA ASP A 122 -11.59 -14.21 -7.52
C ASP A 122 -10.20 -14.71 -8.00
N VAL A 123 -9.10 -14.19 -7.46
CA VAL A 123 -7.75 -14.73 -7.70
C VAL A 123 -7.60 -16.10 -7.03
N LEU A 124 -7.93 -16.17 -5.73
CA LEU A 124 -8.00 -17.41 -4.96
C LEU A 124 -9.44 -17.76 -4.56
N SER A 125 -9.74 -19.04 -4.44
CA SER A 125 -11.03 -19.49 -3.91
C SER A 125 -11.04 -19.34 -2.39
N ALA A 126 -12.24 -19.36 -1.79
CA ALA A 126 -12.34 -19.37 -0.32
C ALA A 126 -11.59 -20.58 0.28
N ASP A 127 -11.68 -21.75 -0.36
CA ASP A 127 -10.99 -22.97 0.09
C ASP A 127 -9.46 -22.84 -0.01
N GLU A 128 -8.94 -22.26 -1.10
CA GLU A 128 -7.50 -22.00 -1.25
C GLU A 128 -7.00 -20.99 -0.21
N CYS A 129 -7.81 -19.97 0.10
CA CYS A 129 -7.50 -19.00 1.15
C CYS A 129 -7.46 -19.68 2.53
N HIS A 130 -8.46 -20.51 2.85
CA HIS A 130 -8.51 -21.26 4.11
C HIS A 130 -7.33 -22.22 4.25
N GLU A 131 -6.99 -22.96 3.17
CA GLU A 131 -5.86 -23.89 3.16
C GLU A 131 -4.53 -23.17 3.43
N LEU A 132 -4.28 -22.02 2.79
CA LEU A 132 -3.09 -21.21 3.05
C LEU A 132 -3.02 -20.73 4.50
N MET A 133 -4.13 -20.24 5.05
CA MET A 133 -4.18 -19.81 6.44
C MET A 133 -3.88 -20.98 7.37
N GLU A 134 -4.54 -22.13 7.20
CA GLU A 134 -4.39 -23.30 8.06
C GLU A 134 -2.96 -23.85 8.06
N ARG A 135 -2.35 -24.01 6.88
CA ARG A 135 -0.94 -24.42 6.76
C ARG A 135 0.04 -23.44 7.41
N SER A 136 -0.37 -22.19 7.60
CA SER A 136 0.48 -21.13 8.14
C SER A 136 0.39 -21.00 9.66
N ARG A 137 -0.76 -21.29 10.29
CA ARG A 137 -1.04 -20.99 11.71
C ARG A 137 0.04 -21.44 12.67
N HIS A 138 0.58 -22.65 12.48
CA HIS A 138 1.58 -23.23 13.39
C HIS A 138 3.04 -22.88 13.05
N ARG A 139 3.26 -22.16 11.94
CA ARG A 139 4.59 -21.80 11.43
C ARG A 139 4.89 -20.30 11.54
N LEU A 140 3.91 -19.49 11.95
CA LEU A 140 4.03 -18.04 12.07
C LEU A 140 5.17 -17.65 13.02
N LYS A 141 6.02 -16.73 12.56
CA LYS A 141 7.05 -16.07 13.36
C LYS A 141 6.95 -14.57 13.17
N ARG A 142 7.46 -13.80 14.12
CA ARG A 142 7.53 -12.33 13.99
C ARG A 142 8.19 -11.95 12.67
N SER A 143 7.56 -11.08 11.88
CA SER A 143 8.13 -10.66 10.59
C SER A 143 9.31 -9.69 10.77
N THR A 144 10.23 -9.76 9.80
CA THR A 144 11.42 -8.91 9.70
C THR A 144 11.26 -7.87 8.57
N THR A 145 12.14 -6.87 8.57
CA THR A 145 12.32 -5.86 7.52
C THR A 145 13.80 -5.82 7.14
N VAL A 146 14.12 -5.31 5.95
CA VAL A 146 15.51 -5.21 5.48
C VAL A 146 16.20 -4.01 6.12
N ASN A 147 17.40 -4.25 6.68
CA ASN A 147 18.28 -3.19 7.17
C ASN A 147 18.94 -2.45 6.01
N GLU A 148 18.80 -1.12 5.99
CA GLU A 148 19.27 -0.26 4.90
C GLU A 148 20.81 -0.23 4.77
N THR A 149 21.53 -0.50 5.86
CA THR A 149 23.00 -0.40 5.93
C THR A 149 23.69 -1.68 5.48
N ASP A 150 23.25 -2.83 6.00
CA ASP A 150 23.95 -4.11 5.79
C ASP A 150 23.11 -5.20 5.09
N GLY A 151 21.84 -4.91 4.78
CA GLY A 151 20.92 -5.85 4.13
C GLY A 151 20.57 -7.06 4.99
N SER A 152 20.77 -6.99 6.31
CA SER A 152 20.30 -8.03 7.24
C SER A 152 18.79 -7.89 7.49
N GLU A 153 18.18 -8.97 8.00
CA GLU A 153 16.77 -8.96 8.39
C GLU A 153 16.63 -8.54 9.86
N ASP A 154 15.97 -7.41 10.10
CA ASP A 154 15.74 -6.85 11.43
C ASP A 154 14.26 -6.96 11.84
N VAL A 155 14.02 -7.30 13.11
CA VAL A 155 12.68 -7.19 13.71
C VAL A 155 12.45 -5.75 14.15
N ILE A 156 11.77 -4.94 13.32
CA ILE A 156 11.53 -3.52 13.60
C ILE A 156 10.09 -3.29 14.08
N GLN A 157 9.87 -2.29 14.94
CA GLN A 157 8.53 -1.90 15.45
C GLN A 157 7.55 -1.46 14.34
N ASN A 158 8.07 -1.04 13.18
CA ASN A 158 7.30 -0.46 12.07
C ASN A 158 6.49 -1.49 11.26
N ARG A 159 6.68 -2.78 11.55
CA ARG A 159 5.91 -3.90 10.99
C ARG A 159 5.48 -4.80 12.13
N THR A 160 4.17 -4.92 12.35
CA THR A 160 3.63 -5.67 13.49
C THR A 160 2.98 -7.00 13.12
N SER A 161 3.26 -7.53 11.94
CA SER A 161 2.80 -8.84 11.49
C SER A 161 3.65 -10.00 12.01
N GLU A 162 3.03 -11.18 11.97
CA GLU A 162 3.70 -12.47 11.97
C GLU A 162 3.64 -13.03 10.54
N GLY A 163 4.60 -13.86 10.15
CA GLY A 163 4.61 -14.45 8.82
C GLY A 163 5.39 -15.74 8.71
N ILE A 164 5.21 -16.38 7.56
CA ILE A 164 5.88 -17.60 7.12
C ILE A 164 6.11 -17.50 5.62
N TRP A 165 7.09 -18.24 5.12
CA TRP A 165 7.34 -18.40 3.70
C TRP A 165 7.04 -19.84 3.28
N PHE A 166 6.36 -19.97 2.16
CA PHE A 166 6.38 -21.18 1.34
C PHE A 166 7.40 -20.98 0.23
N GLN A 167 8.26 -21.98 -0.01
CA GLN A 167 9.16 -21.96 -1.14
C GLN A 167 8.36 -22.00 -2.45
N ARG A 168 8.92 -21.41 -3.51
CA ARG A 168 8.31 -21.50 -4.85
C ARG A 168 8.19 -22.98 -5.23
N CYS A 169 7.01 -23.40 -5.66
CA CYS A 169 6.71 -24.80 -5.98
C CYS A 169 7.00 -25.78 -4.82
N GLU A 170 6.84 -25.37 -3.55
CA GLU A 170 7.10 -26.22 -2.37
C GLU A 170 6.36 -27.57 -2.43
N ASP A 171 5.14 -27.57 -2.95
CA ASP A 171 4.33 -28.76 -3.19
C ASP A 171 3.34 -28.53 -4.36
N PRO A 172 2.52 -29.53 -4.76
CA PRO A 172 1.59 -29.37 -5.89
C PRO A 172 0.54 -28.26 -5.70
N PHE A 173 0.12 -28.00 -4.46
CA PHE A 173 -0.84 -26.93 -4.16
C PHE A 173 -0.17 -25.56 -4.37
N ILE A 174 1.00 -25.34 -3.78
CA ILE A 174 1.76 -24.10 -3.95
C ILE A 174 2.18 -23.90 -5.42
N THR A 175 2.54 -24.98 -6.13
CA THR A 175 2.86 -24.94 -7.57
C THR A 175 1.68 -24.42 -8.39
N THR A 176 0.46 -24.90 -8.11
CA THR A 176 -0.76 -24.43 -8.80
C THR A 176 -0.99 -22.93 -8.60
N LEU A 177 -0.72 -22.42 -7.39
CA LEU A 177 -0.84 -21.00 -7.09
C LEU A 177 0.26 -20.18 -7.79
N ASP A 178 1.50 -20.66 -7.76
CA ASP A 178 2.63 -19.99 -8.42
C ASP A 178 2.42 -19.86 -9.93
N GLU A 179 1.96 -20.93 -10.60
CA GLU A 179 1.64 -20.94 -12.03
C GLU A 179 0.52 -19.93 -12.34
N ARG A 180 -0.58 -19.96 -11.58
CA ARG A 180 -1.70 -19.03 -11.75
C ARG A 180 -1.26 -17.57 -11.58
N ILE A 181 -0.46 -17.28 -10.56
CA ILE A 181 0.00 -15.92 -10.28
C ILE A 181 0.96 -15.44 -11.38
N ALA A 182 1.86 -16.29 -11.84
CA ALA A 182 2.77 -15.98 -12.95
C ALA A 182 2.01 -15.66 -14.24
N GLU A 183 1.00 -16.47 -14.58
CA GLU A 183 0.11 -16.21 -15.73
C GLU A 183 -0.69 -14.90 -15.56
N LEU A 184 -1.26 -14.66 -14.37
CA LEU A 184 -2.04 -13.45 -14.07
C LEU A 184 -1.21 -12.17 -14.21
N MET A 185 0.00 -12.18 -13.64
CA MET A 185 0.94 -11.05 -13.70
C MET A 185 1.64 -10.94 -15.06
N ASN A 186 1.47 -11.94 -15.93
CA ASN A 186 2.16 -12.10 -17.21
C ASN A 186 3.68 -11.95 -17.06
N TRP A 187 4.24 -12.69 -16.11
CA TRP A 187 5.67 -12.65 -15.79
C TRP A 187 6.21 -14.07 -15.54
N PRO A 188 7.43 -14.41 -15.96
CA PRO A 188 7.94 -15.78 -15.83
C PRO A 188 7.94 -16.29 -14.39
N MET A 189 7.44 -17.52 -14.19
CA MET A 189 7.30 -18.12 -12.87
C MET A 189 8.63 -18.22 -12.10
N ASN A 190 9.74 -18.50 -12.81
CA ASN A 190 11.07 -18.59 -12.21
C ASN A 190 11.62 -17.23 -11.73
N CYS A 191 11.00 -16.11 -12.09
CA CYS A 191 11.32 -14.80 -11.54
C CYS A 191 10.56 -14.52 -10.22
N GLY A 192 9.61 -15.36 -9.81
CA GLY A 192 8.85 -15.14 -8.58
C GLY A 192 9.60 -15.59 -7.33
N GLU A 193 9.58 -14.80 -6.27
CA GLU A 193 9.98 -15.26 -4.92
C GLU A 193 9.01 -16.31 -4.37
N GLY A 194 9.32 -16.89 -3.22
CA GLY A 194 8.36 -17.72 -2.47
C GLY A 194 7.10 -16.94 -2.05
N LEU A 195 6.04 -17.65 -1.65
CA LEU A 195 4.83 -17.01 -1.14
C LEU A 195 5.03 -16.61 0.31
N GLN A 196 4.93 -15.32 0.61
CA GLN A 196 4.96 -14.85 1.99
C GLN A 196 3.53 -14.75 2.52
N ILE A 197 3.21 -15.50 3.58
CA ILE A 197 1.95 -15.32 4.30
C ILE A 197 2.20 -14.41 5.50
N LEU A 198 1.31 -13.43 5.69
CA LEU A 198 1.34 -12.53 6.82
C LEU A 198 0.01 -12.53 7.55
N HIS A 199 0.09 -12.42 8.88
CA HIS A 199 -1.03 -12.28 9.78
C HIS A 199 -0.88 -11.00 10.61
N TYR A 200 -1.95 -10.19 10.67
CA TYR A 200 -2.07 -9.00 11.48
C TYR A 200 -3.25 -9.15 12.44
N ASN A 201 -2.95 -9.16 13.74
CA ASN A 201 -3.96 -9.05 14.80
C ASN A 201 -4.52 -7.61 14.87
N GLY A 202 -5.56 -7.39 15.68
CA GLY A 202 -6.10 -6.06 15.95
C GLY A 202 -5.03 -5.04 16.35
N GLY A 203 -5.08 -3.86 15.74
CA GLY A 203 -4.07 -2.79 15.83
C GLY A 203 -2.83 -3.02 14.96
N GLY A 204 -2.69 -4.18 14.32
CA GLY A 204 -1.54 -4.50 13.49
C GLY A 204 -1.49 -3.66 12.21
N GLU A 205 -0.31 -3.13 11.90
CA GLU A 205 -0.08 -2.29 10.72
C GLU A 205 1.25 -2.64 10.02
N TYR A 206 1.41 -2.08 8.82
CA TYR A 206 2.71 -1.95 8.19
C TYR A 206 2.84 -0.55 7.61
N ARG A 207 3.80 0.22 8.12
CA ARG A 207 4.04 1.59 7.66
C ARG A 207 4.34 1.63 6.15
N PRO A 208 4.04 2.77 5.50
CA PRO A 208 4.36 2.96 4.09
C PRO A 208 5.83 2.67 3.78
N HIS A 209 6.05 1.85 2.75
CA HIS A 209 7.37 1.42 2.29
C HIS A 209 7.31 1.10 0.78
N PHE A 210 8.47 0.88 0.20
CA PHE A 210 8.61 0.34 -1.14
C PHE A 210 8.94 -1.14 -1.07
N ASP A 211 8.42 -1.90 -2.03
CA ASP A 211 8.79 -3.31 -2.17
C ASP A 211 10.09 -3.51 -2.95
N TYR A 212 10.46 -2.55 -3.81
CA TYR A 212 11.76 -2.51 -4.45
C TYR A 212 12.86 -2.17 -3.45
N PHE A 213 14.09 -2.54 -3.79
CA PHE A 213 15.28 -2.20 -3.01
C PHE A 213 15.83 -0.84 -3.46
N PRO A 214 15.80 0.22 -2.62
CA PRO A 214 16.24 1.55 -3.04
C PRO A 214 17.73 1.57 -3.44
N PRO A 215 18.10 2.04 -4.65
CA PRO A 215 19.48 1.98 -5.14
C PRO A 215 20.52 2.77 -4.32
N ASP A 216 20.05 3.75 -3.54
CA ASP A 216 20.85 4.61 -2.66
C ASP A 216 21.17 3.96 -1.30
N GLN A 217 20.54 2.82 -0.98
CA GLN A 217 20.82 2.06 0.24
C GLN A 217 21.91 1.01 0.01
N ALA A 218 22.94 1.02 0.86
CA ALA A 218 24.06 0.09 0.75
C ALA A 218 23.63 -1.39 0.85
N GLY A 219 22.61 -1.68 1.67
CA GLY A 219 22.04 -3.03 1.82
C GLY A 219 21.38 -3.57 0.54
N SER A 220 20.92 -2.71 -0.37
CA SER A 220 20.17 -3.12 -1.57
C SER A 220 21.00 -3.98 -2.52
N ALA A 221 22.32 -3.79 -2.59
CA ALA A 221 23.20 -4.56 -3.44
C ALA A 221 23.15 -6.07 -3.12
N ARG A 222 23.01 -6.41 -1.83
CA ARG A 222 22.90 -7.81 -1.38
C ARG A 222 21.62 -8.47 -1.88
N HIS A 223 20.49 -7.77 -1.82
CA HIS A 223 19.19 -8.31 -2.20
C HIS A 223 18.98 -8.38 -3.72
N THR A 224 19.63 -7.49 -4.47
CA THR A 224 19.55 -7.43 -5.93
C THR A 224 20.55 -8.35 -6.63
N ALA A 225 21.50 -8.93 -5.90
CA ALA A 225 22.46 -9.90 -6.43
C ALA A 225 21.77 -11.15 -7.01
N HIS A 226 20.66 -11.59 -6.40
CA HIS A 226 19.87 -12.75 -6.82
C HIS A 226 18.54 -12.29 -7.42
N GLY A 227 18.27 -12.61 -8.68
CA GLY A 227 17.07 -12.19 -9.41
C GLY A 227 17.00 -10.71 -9.81
N GLY A 228 17.94 -9.87 -9.38
CA GLY A 228 17.86 -8.43 -9.65
C GLY A 228 16.83 -7.72 -8.78
N GLN A 229 16.34 -6.60 -9.27
CA GLN A 229 15.34 -5.77 -8.60
C GLN A 229 13.96 -6.46 -8.59
N ARG A 230 13.12 -6.15 -7.59
CA ARG A 230 11.69 -6.49 -7.65
C ARG A 230 10.99 -5.54 -8.62
N VAL A 231 10.09 -6.06 -9.46
CA VAL A 231 9.44 -5.28 -10.52
C VAL A 231 7.95 -5.06 -10.28
N ALA A 232 7.33 -5.98 -9.55
CA ALA A 232 5.90 -5.97 -9.27
C ALA A 232 5.56 -6.81 -8.04
N THR A 233 4.43 -6.49 -7.43
CA THR A 233 3.88 -7.21 -6.28
C THR A 233 2.43 -7.58 -6.55
N LEU A 234 2.03 -8.76 -6.08
CA LEU A 234 0.63 -9.15 -5.90
C LEU A 234 0.39 -9.45 -4.42
N ILE A 235 -0.54 -8.73 -3.81
CA ILE A 235 -1.05 -8.99 -2.46
C ILE A 235 -2.44 -9.57 -2.60
N VAL A 236 -2.63 -10.81 -2.16
CA VAL A 236 -3.93 -11.49 -2.11
C VAL A 236 -4.45 -11.47 -0.68
N TYR A 237 -5.70 -11.09 -0.49
CA TYR A 237 -6.37 -11.13 0.82
C TYR A 237 -6.96 -12.51 1.08
N LEU A 238 -6.57 -13.14 2.18
CA LEU A 238 -6.98 -14.51 2.51
C LEU A 238 -8.26 -14.56 3.37
N ASN A 239 -8.67 -13.41 3.90
CA ASN A 239 -9.94 -13.25 4.60
C ASN A 239 -10.52 -11.84 4.35
N ASP A 240 -11.81 -11.69 4.63
CA ASP A 240 -12.42 -10.38 4.80
C ASP A 240 -11.96 -9.77 6.12
N VAL A 241 -11.71 -8.45 6.12
CA VAL A 241 -11.39 -7.69 7.33
C VAL A 241 -12.61 -6.83 7.71
N ASP A 242 -13.03 -6.93 8.97
CA ASP A 242 -14.26 -6.28 9.45
C ASP A 242 -14.14 -4.75 9.51
N GLY A 243 -12.94 -4.23 9.78
CA GLY A 243 -12.67 -2.79 9.75
C GLY A 243 -11.18 -2.45 9.75
N GLY A 244 -10.81 -1.43 8.96
CA GLY A 244 -9.42 -1.06 8.71
C GLY A 244 -8.67 -2.08 7.85
N GLY A 245 -7.35 -2.15 7.98
CA GLY A 245 -6.53 -3.15 7.30
C GLY A 245 -6.40 -2.94 5.79
N GLU A 246 -6.74 -1.78 5.25
CA GLU A 246 -6.59 -1.46 3.83
C GLU A 246 -5.12 -1.55 3.39
N THR A 247 -4.89 -1.91 2.13
CA THR A 247 -3.61 -1.63 1.47
C THR A 247 -3.69 -0.20 0.93
N ILE A 248 -2.90 0.70 1.50
CA ILE A 248 -2.93 2.14 1.18
C ILE A 248 -1.77 2.52 0.26
N PHE A 249 -2.01 3.43 -0.66
CA PHE A 249 -0.99 4.10 -1.48
C PHE A 249 -1.10 5.61 -1.23
N PRO A 250 -0.45 6.14 -0.17
CA PRO A 250 -0.68 7.49 0.30
C PRO A 250 -0.42 8.56 -0.77
N GLU A 251 0.67 8.45 -1.53
CA GLU A 251 1.03 9.41 -2.57
C GLU A 251 0.06 9.40 -3.75
N ALA A 252 -0.58 8.25 -3.99
CA ALA A 252 -1.59 8.09 -5.04
C ALA A 252 -3.01 8.41 -4.56
N GLY A 253 -3.23 8.62 -3.25
CA GLY A 253 -4.55 8.78 -2.67
C GLY A 253 -5.47 7.55 -2.85
N LEU A 254 -4.89 6.35 -2.96
CA LEU A 254 -5.63 5.11 -3.19
C LEU A 254 -5.64 4.24 -1.93
N SER A 255 -6.73 3.51 -1.71
CA SER A 255 -6.83 2.49 -0.68
C SER A 255 -7.64 1.30 -1.21
N VAL A 256 -7.15 0.09 -0.95
CA VAL A 256 -7.80 -1.16 -1.36
C VAL A 256 -8.22 -1.93 -0.12
N VAL A 257 -9.53 -2.15 0.00
CA VAL A 257 -10.13 -2.91 1.10
C VAL A 257 -9.83 -4.40 0.92
N ALA A 258 -9.51 -5.07 2.03
CA ALA A 258 -9.28 -6.51 2.04
C ALA A 258 -10.59 -7.28 1.86
N LYS A 259 -10.68 -8.04 0.76
CA LYS A 259 -11.78 -8.96 0.46
C LYS A 259 -11.24 -10.32 0.06
N GLN A 260 -11.70 -11.36 0.74
CA GLN A 260 -11.20 -12.73 0.60
C GLN A 260 -11.14 -13.15 -0.87
N GLY A 261 -10.00 -13.71 -1.28
CA GLY A 261 -9.74 -14.16 -2.64
C GLY A 261 -9.50 -13.03 -3.65
N GLY A 262 -9.79 -11.78 -3.28
CA GLY A 262 -9.41 -10.58 -4.03
C GLY A 262 -7.93 -10.25 -3.84
N ALA A 263 -7.40 -9.41 -4.74
CA ALA A 263 -6.00 -9.04 -4.71
C ALA A 263 -5.76 -7.61 -5.20
N VAL A 264 -4.63 -7.04 -4.81
CA VAL A 264 -4.07 -5.84 -5.42
C VAL A 264 -2.72 -6.17 -6.06
N TYR A 265 -2.60 -5.84 -7.33
CA TYR A 265 -1.37 -5.89 -8.09
C TYR A 265 -0.86 -4.47 -8.30
N PHE A 266 0.46 -4.29 -8.25
CA PHE A 266 1.09 -3.05 -8.65
C PHE A 266 2.51 -3.28 -9.18
N SER A 267 2.90 -2.53 -10.21
CA SER A 267 4.24 -2.57 -10.82
C SER A 267 4.96 -1.25 -10.66
N TYR A 268 6.27 -1.33 -10.43
CA TYR A 268 7.08 -0.20 -9.97
C TYR A 268 8.48 -0.14 -10.58
N MET A 269 8.80 -1.00 -11.55
CA MET A 269 10.03 -0.88 -12.33
C MET A 269 9.71 -1.02 -13.81
N ASN A 270 10.19 -0.09 -14.62
CA ASN A 270 10.05 -0.14 -16.08
C ASN A 270 11.28 -0.76 -16.75
N SER A 271 11.25 -0.91 -18.07
CA SER A 271 12.37 -1.49 -18.84
C SER A 271 13.65 -0.64 -18.82
N LEU A 272 13.55 0.65 -18.47
CA LEU A 272 14.67 1.57 -18.32
C LEU A 272 15.36 1.46 -16.95
N GLY A 273 14.79 0.69 -16.03
CA GLY A 273 15.27 0.54 -14.66
C GLY A 273 14.90 1.70 -13.73
N GLU A 274 13.98 2.56 -14.17
CA GLU A 274 13.40 3.59 -13.31
C GLU A 274 12.42 2.94 -12.31
N LEU A 275 12.22 3.60 -11.16
CA LEU A 275 11.35 3.12 -10.09
C LEU A 275 10.19 4.11 -9.88
N ASP A 276 8.96 3.60 -9.73
CA ASP A 276 7.77 4.45 -9.57
C ASP A 276 7.55 4.86 -8.10
N PRO A 277 7.78 6.14 -7.72
CA PRO A 277 7.61 6.59 -6.35
C PRO A 277 6.14 6.61 -5.90
N LEU A 278 5.17 6.59 -6.82
CA LEU A 278 3.75 6.57 -6.47
C LEU A 278 3.29 5.20 -5.96
N THR A 279 4.15 4.18 -6.00
CA THR A 279 3.88 2.85 -5.46
C THR A 279 4.27 2.69 -3.99
N LEU A 280 4.65 3.78 -3.32
CA LEU A 280 4.77 3.80 -1.86
C LEU A 280 3.45 3.28 -1.28
N HIS A 281 3.52 2.23 -0.48
CA HIS A 281 2.32 1.58 0.03
C HIS A 281 2.51 1.01 1.42
N GLY A 282 1.40 0.83 2.14
CA GLY A 282 1.40 0.29 3.50
C GLY A 282 0.14 -0.50 3.80
N GLY A 283 0.11 -1.15 4.96
CA GLY A 283 -1.09 -1.73 5.55
C GLY A 283 -1.62 -0.83 6.64
N ALA A 284 -2.80 -0.24 6.44
CA ALA A 284 -3.48 0.51 7.48
C ALA A 284 -3.75 -0.38 8.72
N PRO A 285 -3.87 0.21 9.92
CA PRO A 285 -4.17 -0.56 11.13
C PRO A 285 -5.46 -1.38 10.98
N VAL A 286 -5.43 -2.64 11.41
CA VAL A 286 -6.63 -3.45 11.58
C VAL A 286 -7.41 -2.91 12.77
N LEU A 287 -8.61 -2.36 12.55
CA LEU A 287 -9.43 -1.78 13.63
C LEU A 287 -10.32 -2.83 14.28
N THR A 288 -10.87 -3.75 13.47
CA THR A 288 -11.74 -4.84 13.92
C THR A 288 -11.40 -6.13 13.16
N GLY A 289 -11.34 -7.25 13.87
CA GLY A 289 -11.01 -8.56 13.31
C GLY A 289 -9.51 -8.82 13.20
N GLU A 290 -9.14 -9.59 12.19
CA GLU A 290 -7.75 -9.94 11.84
C GLU A 290 -7.56 -9.84 10.32
N LYS A 291 -6.32 -9.65 9.85
CA LYS A 291 -5.99 -9.61 8.43
C LYS A 291 -4.95 -10.67 8.09
N TRP A 292 -5.27 -11.50 7.12
CA TRP A 292 -4.37 -12.45 6.49
C TRP A 292 -4.13 -12.09 5.03
N ILE A 293 -2.86 -12.06 4.63
CA ILE A 293 -2.48 -11.82 3.24
C ILE A 293 -1.43 -12.82 2.78
N MET A 294 -1.45 -13.11 1.48
CA MET A 294 -0.35 -13.71 0.76
C MET A 294 0.29 -12.64 -0.12
N THR A 295 1.60 -12.50 -0.07
CA THR A 295 2.36 -11.59 -0.93
C THR A 295 3.25 -12.40 -1.87
N LYS A 296 3.20 -12.05 -3.15
CA LYS A 296 4.11 -12.53 -4.20
C LYS A 296 4.89 -11.35 -4.75
N TRP A 297 6.22 -11.45 -4.72
CA TRP A 297 7.12 -10.52 -5.41
C TRP A 297 7.67 -11.16 -6.67
N MET A 298 7.71 -10.37 -7.76
CA MET A 298 8.36 -10.76 -9.01
C MET A 298 9.67 -10.01 -9.18
N ARG A 299 10.70 -10.73 -9.61
CA ARG A 299 12.04 -10.21 -9.87
C ARG A 299 12.27 -9.90 -11.35
N GLN A 300 13.24 -9.04 -11.63
CA GLN A 300 13.65 -8.68 -12.98
C GLN A 300 14.20 -9.88 -13.76
N ARG A 301 14.88 -10.81 -13.08
CA ARG A 301 15.50 -12.01 -13.62
C ARG A 301 15.12 -13.23 -12.78
N ALA A 302 15.47 -14.42 -13.28
CA ALA A 302 15.28 -15.68 -12.55
C ALA A 302 15.84 -15.57 -11.13
N TYR A 303 15.01 -15.95 -10.16
CA TYR A 303 15.32 -15.94 -8.74
C TYR A 303 15.56 -17.38 -8.29
N GLU A 304 16.82 -17.69 -7.99
CA GLU A 304 17.32 -19.01 -7.59
C GLU A 304 17.93 -18.96 -6.21
#